data_AF-A0AAX7U9K2-F1
#
_entry.id   AF-A0AAX7U9K2-F1
#
_cell.length_a   1.000
_cell.length_b   1.000
_cell.length_c   1.000
_cell.angle_alpha   90.00
_cell.angle_beta   90.00
_cell.angle_gamma   90.00
#
_symmetry.space_group_name_H-M   'P 1'
#
loop_
_entity.id
_entity.type
_entity.pdbx_description
1 polymer ?
#
loop_
_entity_poly.entity_id
_entity_poly.type
_entity_poly.pdbx_seq_one_letter_code
_entity_poly.pdbx_strand_id
1 'polypeptide(L)'
;MERSSWSGSESPGEDMDRLSDSGGDKTMDGDPEGVWSPDIEQSFQEALAIYPPCGRRKIILSDEGKMYGRNELIARYIKLRTGKTRTRKQVSSHIQVLARRKSREFQSKLKDQNAKEKALQSISSMSSAQIVSATAIHSKLLPGIVRASFPANAQVILAIKPFSQQAYSVQTAGTTTISGYEPPSAAQTHREPAWQGRSIGTTKLRLVEFSSFLETQRDQEYNKHLFVHISQSSLSYSDPLLECVDIRQIYDKFPEKKGGLKELFDKGPQNAFYLIKFWADLNYNVQDDPAAFYGVTSQYESSENMTITCSTKVCSFGKQVVEKVETEYARFENGRFVYRISRSPMCEYMINFVHKLKHLPEKYMMNSVLENFTILLVVSNRDTQETLLCMACVFEVSNNEHGAQHHIYRLIKE
;
A
#
# COMPACT_ATOMS: atom_id res chain seq x y z
N MET A 1 24.71 -21.52 75.59
CA MET A 1 25.27 -20.71 76.68
C MET A 1 25.74 -19.42 76.03
N GLU A 2 24.91 -18.40 75.89
CA GLU A 2 24.26 -17.54 76.89
C GLU A 2 24.98 -16.20 77.04
N ARG A 3 24.20 -15.19 77.45
CA ARG A 3 24.46 -13.76 77.32
C ARG A 3 25.56 -13.25 78.26
N SER A 4 26.17 -12.14 77.87
CA SER A 4 26.58 -11.08 78.81
C SER A 4 26.19 -9.71 78.26
N SER A 5 25.67 -8.85 79.13
CA SER A 5 25.27 -7.45 78.87
C SER A 5 26.14 -6.52 79.74
N TRP A 6 25.90 -5.20 79.69
CA TRP A 6 26.56 -4.07 80.39
C TRP A 6 27.71 -3.38 79.62
N SER A 7 28.05 -2.09 79.82
CA SER A 7 27.30 -0.87 80.24
C SER A 7 28.22 0.37 80.25
N GLY A 8 27.75 1.56 79.83
CA GLY A 8 28.20 2.88 80.35
C GLY A 8 29.41 3.59 79.73
N SER A 9 29.54 4.90 80.06
CA SER A 9 30.50 5.96 79.60
C SER A 9 29.99 6.76 78.39
N GLU A 10 29.39 7.96 78.47
CA GLU A 10 29.75 9.26 79.07
C GLU A 10 30.86 10.07 78.34
N SER A 11 30.42 11.26 77.88
CA SER A 11 31.01 12.56 77.45
C SER A 11 32.46 12.93 77.85
N PRO A 12 33.10 14.02 77.32
CA PRO A 12 32.58 15.21 76.59
C PRO A 12 33.24 15.44 75.20
N GLY A 13 32.99 16.49 74.40
CA GLY A 13 32.25 17.75 74.57
C GLY A 13 33.20 18.95 74.52
N GLU A 14 33.32 19.59 73.35
CA GLU A 14 33.96 20.91 73.17
C GLU A 14 33.10 21.80 72.25
N ASP A 15 33.12 23.10 72.53
CA ASP A 15 32.08 24.07 72.14
C ASP A 15 32.77 25.41 71.79
N MET A 16 32.78 25.79 70.50
CA MET A 16 33.18 27.08 69.91
C MET A 16 32.95 26.95 68.37
N ASP A 17 32.41 27.91 67.63
CA ASP A 17 32.11 29.32 67.93
C ASP A 17 30.68 29.73 67.56
N ARG A 18 30.12 30.66 68.35
CA ARG A 18 28.94 31.47 68.01
C ARG A 18 29.37 32.89 67.69
N LEU A 19 29.12 33.35 66.47
CA LEU A 19 28.66 34.69 66.03
C LEU A 19 28.80 34.72 64.49
N SER A 20 27.94 35.38 63.71
CA SER A 20 27.07 36.51 64.03
C SER A 20 25.67 36.39 63.40
N ASP A 21 24.66 36.77 64.18
CA ASP A 21 23.33 37.15 63.66
C ASP A 21 23.36 38.63 63.22
N SER A 22 22.70 38.94 62.11
CA SER A 22 22.33 40.31 61.70
C SER A 22 21.16 40.28 60.71
N GLY A 23 19.98 39.95 61.21
CA GLY A 23 18.75 40.72 60.98
C GLY A 23 18.21 40.85 59.55
N GLY A 24 17.12 40.13 59.27
CA GLY A 24 16.21 40.38 58.14
C GLY A 24 14.84 39.78 58.44
N ASP A 25 13.85 40.63 58.73
CA ASP A 25 12.49 40.22 59.13
C ASP A 25 11.66 39.63 57.96
N LYS A 26 10.55 38.97 58.33
CA LYS A 26 9.37 38.56 57.53
C LYS A 26 9.34 39.02 56.05
N THR A 27 8.97 38.14 55.12
CA THR A 27 7.56 37.71 54.99
C THR A 27 7.36 36.21 54.69
N MET A 28 6.31 35.64 55.31
CA MET A 28 5.49 34.68 54.56
C MET A 28 4.73 35.49 53.52
N ASP A 29 4.92 35.19 52.24
CA ASP A 29 3.95 35.58 51.23
C ASP A 29 3.66 34.40 50.30
N GLY A 30 2.40 34.28 49.93
CA GLY A 30 1.87 33.09 49.28
C GLY A 30 1.84 33.24 47.78
N ASP A 31 2.66 32.44 47.08
CA ASP A 31 2.55 32.27 45.63
C ASP A 31 2.29 30.78 45.32
N PRO A 32 1.12 30.40 44.75
CA PRO A 32 0.74 29.00 44.57
C PRO A 32 1.61 28.21 43.58
N GLU A 33 2.54 28.87 42.88
CA GLU A 33 3.49 28.25 41.94
C GLU A 33 4.77 27.71 42.62
N GLY A 34 5.04 28.07 43.88
CA GLY A 34 6.34 27.92 44.54
C GLY A 34 6.85 26.51 44.91
N VAL A 35 6.13 25.42 44.60
CA VAL A 35 6.58 24.05 44.95
C VAL A 35 7.45 23.40 43.86
N TRP A 36 7.14 23.62 42.58
CA TRP A 36 7.87 23.03 41.45
C TRP A 36 8.22 24.13 40.44
N SER A 37 9.04 25.10 40.88
CA SER A 37 9.59 26.13 40.00
C SER A 37 10.47 25.49 38.90
N PRO A 38 10.64 26.13 37.72
CA PRO A 38 11.26 25.50 36.55
C PRO A 38 12.66 24.89 36.80
N ASP A 39 13.47 25.52 37.64
CA ASP A 39 14.80 25.05 38.08
C ASP A 39 14.74 23.75 38.89
N ILE A 40 13.70 23.60 39.71
CA ILE A 40 13.43 22.40 40.51
C ILE A 40 12.87 21.29 39.63
N GLU A 41 11.98 21.62 38.69
CA GLU A 41 11.42 20.64 37.74
C GLU A 41 12.53 20.08 36.85
N GLN A 42 13.41 20.93 36.30
CA GLN A 42 14.58 20.49 35.53
C GLN A 42 15.47 19.56 36.37
N SER A 43 15.83 19.96 37.58
CA SER A 43 16.66 19.15 38.48
C SER A 43 15.98 17.83 38.88
N PHE A 44 14.66 17.80 38.95
CA PHE A 44 13.87 16.60 39.20
C PHE A 44 13.84 15.65 37.99
N GLN A 45 13.69 16.15 36.76
CA GLN A 45 13.75 15.33 35.54
C GLN A 45 15.14 14.71 35.35
N GLU A 46 16.22 15.47 35.57
CA GLU A 46 17.58 14.92 35.58
C GLU A 46 17.74 13.82 36.65
N ALA A 47 17.25 14.04 37.87
CA ALA A 47 17.30 13.04 38.93
C ALA A 47 16.48 11.77 38.61
N LEU A 48 15.39 11.88 37.83
CA LEU A 48 14.63 10.71 37.36
C LEU A 48 15.43 9.85 36.37
N ALA A 49 16.31 10.47 35.56
CA ALA A 49 17.19 9.77 34.63
C ALA A 49 18.37 9.10 35.35
N ILE A 50 18.98 9.78 36.33
CA ILE A 50 20.10 9.25 37.13
C ILE A 50 19.63 8.10 38.04
N TYR A 51 18.43 8.22 38.62
CA TYR A 51 17.84 7.21 39.50
C TYR A 51 16.60 6.59 38.84
N PRO A 52 16.72 5.63 37.90
CA PRO A 52 15.57 4.98 37.27
C PRO A 52 14.69 4.21 38.28
N PRO A 53 13.45 3.83 37.91
CA PRO A 53 12.55 3.07 38.79
C PRO A 53 13.04 1.63 39.01
N CYS A 54 13.98 1.47 39.93
CA CYS A 54 14.37 0.17 40.47
C CYS A 54 13.17 -0.47 41.18
N GLY A 55 12.91 -1.75 40.89
CA GLY A 55 11.80 -2.51 41.47
C GLY A 55 12.03 -2.87 42.95
N ARG A 56 11.86 -4.15 43.32
CA ARG A 56 12.00 -4.61 44.72
C ARG A 56 13.46 -4.75 45.20
N ARG A 57 14.33 -3.76 44.93
CA ARG A 57 15.69 -3.66 45.49
C ARG A 57 16.04 -2.20 45.78
N LYS A 58 16.48 -1.92 47.02
CA LYS A 58 16.96 -0.60 47.44
C LYS A 58 18.40 -0.41 46.96
N ILE A 59 18.73 0.77 46.44
CA ILE A 59 20.13 1.16 46.19
C ILE A 59 20.76 1.50 47.54
N ILE A 60 22.00 1.06 47.76
CA ILE A 60 22.79 1.37 48.95
C ILE A 60 23.89 2.33 48.51
N LEU A 61 24.07 3.44 49.24
CA LEU A 61 25.25 4.30 49.14
C LEU A 61 26.05 4.12 50.43
N SER A 62 27.34 3.83 50.30
CA SER A 62 28.16 3.23 51.37
C SER A 62 29.09 4.21 52.09
N ASP A 63 28.88 5.52 51.93
CA ASP A 63 29.69 6.60 52.52
C ASP A 63 29.24 7.02 53.92
N GLU A 64 27.95 6.92 54.26
CA GLU A 64 27.41 7.34 55.58
C GLU A 64 26.61 6.24 56.32
N GLY A 65 26.60 4.99 55.82
CA GLY A 65 25.85 3.87 56.42
C GLY A 65 24.31 3.99 56.41
N LYS A 66 23.78 5.11 55.89
CA LYS A 66 22.36 5.46 55.92
C LYS A 66 21.64 5.00 54.66
N MET A 67 20.59 4.18 54.82
CA MET A 67 19.82 3.67 53.67
C MET A 67 18.93 4.76 53.06
N TYR A 68 19.32 5.31 51.90
CA TYR A 68 18.50 6.25 51.13
C TYR A 68 17.63 5.53 50.09
N GLY A 69 16.31 5.77 50.11
CA GLY A 69 15.42 5.34 49.03
C GLY A 69 15.52 6.24 47.79
N ARG A 70 15.08 5.74 46.63
CA ARG A 70 15.07 6.49 45.34
C ARG A 70 14.54 7.92 45.47
N ASN A 71 13.41 8.10 46.15
CA ASN A 71 12.76 9.42 46.28
C ASN A 71 13.49 10.35 47.29
N GLU A 72 14.38 9.81 48.13
CA GLU A 72 15.28 10.57 49.00
C GLU A 72 16.56 10.97 48.26
N LEU A 73 17.07 10.11 47.36
CA LEU A 73 18.17 10.44 46.45
C LEU A 73 17.78 11.56 45.48
N ILE A 74 16.57 11.49 44.90
CA ILE A 74 16.01 12.58 44.06
C ILE A 74 15.89 13.89 44.87
N ALA A 75 15.38 13.83 46.10
CA ALA A 75 15.32 14.99 46.98
C ALA A 75 16.71 15.59 47.31
N ARG A 76 17.72 14.74 47.56
CA ARG A 76 19.11 15.16 47.81
C ARG A 76 19.72 15.80 46.55
N TYR A 77 19.48 15.25 45.36
CA TYR A 77 19.95 15.80 44.09
C TYR A 77 19.35 17.20 43.81
N ILE A 78 18.04 17.35 43.99
CA ILE A 78 17.37 18.66 43.85
C ILE A 78 17.97 19.69 44.81
N LYS A 79 18.18 19.33 46.08
CA LYS A 79 18.80 20.22 47.07
C LYS A 79 20.24 20.57 46.70
N LEU A 80 21.03 19.61 46.20
CA LEU A 80 22.41 19.82 45.77
C LEU A 80 22.50 20.76 44.56
N ARG A 81 21.57 20.66 43.61
CA ARG A 81 21.60 21.41 42.33
C ARG A 81 20.91 22.77 42.38
N THR A 82 19.89 22.94 43.23
CA THR A 82 19.10 24.20 43.31
C THR A 82 19.23 24.93 44.65
N GLY A 83 19.87 24.33 45.66
CA GLY A 83 19.85 24.80 47.06
C GLY A 83 18.49 24.62 47.77
N LYS A 84 17.39 24.55 47.01
CA LYS A 84 16.02 24.48 47.52
C LYS A 84 15.70 23.08 48.03
N THR A 85 15.25 22.98 49.29
CA THR A 85 14.93 21.68 49.88
C THR A 85 13.56 21.18 49.39
N ARG A 86 13.50 19.92 48.97
CA ARG A 86 12.25 19.19 48.70
C ARG A 86 12.22 17.90 49.50
N THR A 87 11.05 17.55 50.02
CA THR A 87 10.88 16.35 50.85
C THR A 87 10.63 15.12 50.00
N ARG A 88 11.01 13.94 50.51
CA ARG A 88 10.62 12.62 49.96
C ARG A 88 9.13 12.53 49.64
N LYS A 89 8.26 13.12 50.48
CA LYS A 89 6.80 13.10 50.31
C LYS A 89 6.37 13.96 49.11
N GLN A 90 6.92 15.17 48.96
CA GLN A 90 6.70 16.02 47.77
C GLN A 90 7.14 15.32 46.48
N VAL A 91 8.37 14.77 46.46
CA VAL A 91 8.89 13.97 45.33
C VAL A 91 7.96 12.80 44.98
N SER A 92 7.49 12.07 46.00
CA SER A 92 6.57 10.93 45.80
C SER A 92 5.21 11.36 45.25
N SER A 93 4.66 12.46 45.75
CA SER A 93 3.40 13.05 45.29
C SER A 93 3.49 13.48 43.82
N HIS A 94 4.60 14.13 43.44
CA HIS A 94 4.81 14.60 42.07
C HIS A 94 4.93 13.45 41.07
N ILE A 95 5.69 12.40 41.41
CA ILE A 95 5.75 11.16 40.62
C ILE A 95 4.35 10.55 40.44
N GLN A 96 3.51 10.54 41.47
CA GLN A 96 2.13 10.05 41.39
C GLN A 96 1.23 10.95 40.52
N VAL A 97 1.39 12.28 40.58
CA VAL A 97 0.67 13.22 39.71
C VAL A 97 1.05 13.01 38.25
N LEU A 98 2.34 12.88 37.95
CA LEU A 98 2.84 12.58 36.59
C LEU A 98 2.36 11.22 36.09
N ALA A 99 2.40 10.18 36.93
CA ALA A 99 1.86 8.86 36.59
C ALA A 99 0.35 8.88 36.32
N ARG A 100 -0.43 9.61 37.14
CA ARG A 100 -1.88 9.80 36.94
C ARG A 100 -2.18 10.64 35.69
N ARG A 101 -1.37 11.66 35.38
CA ARG A 101 -1.49 12.47 34.16
C ARG A 101 -1.22 11.60 32.92
N LYS A 102 -0.10 10.88 32.90
CA LYS A 102 0.24 9.91 31.84
C LYS A 102 -0.79 8.79 31.69
N SER A 103 -1.37 8.30 32.80
CA SER A 103 -2.45 7.29 32.77
C SER A 103 -3.76 7.85 32.20
N ARG A 104 -4.10 9.12 32.49
CA ARG A 104 -5.28 9.77 31.89
C ARG A 104 -5.06 10.09 30.42
N GLU A 105 -3.87 10.51 30.03
CA GLU A 105 -3.48 10.67 28.62
C GLU A 105 -3.47 9.32 27.88
N PHE A 106 -3.08 8.23 28.54
CA PHE A 106 -3.18 6.89 27.96
C PHE A 106 -4.63 6.41 27.85
N GLN A 107 -5.49 6.68 28.85
CA GLN A 107 -6.92 6.39 28.76
C GLN A 107 -7.65 7.25 27.72
N SER A 108 -7.31 8.54 27.57
CA SER A 108 -7.87 9.39 26.52
C SER A 108 -7.38 8.95 25.15
N LYS A 109 -6.09 8.59 25.00
CA LYS A 109 -5.56 7.96 23.78
C LYS A 109 -6.18 6.60 23.48
N LEU A 110 -6.50 5.77 24.48
CA LEU A 110 -7.23 4.51 24.30
C LEU A 110 -8.70 4.73 23.92
N LYS A 111 -9.36 5.75 24.47
CA LYS A 111 -10.74 6.09 24.13
C LYS A 111 -10.84 6.72 22.73
N ASP A 112 -9.85 7.53 22.36
CA ASP A 112 -9.66 8.08 21.01
C ASP A 112 -9.23 6.98 20.01
N GLN A 113 -8.36 6.05 20.39
CA GLN A 113 -8.03 4.85 19.61
C GLN A 113 -9.25 3.97 19.41
N ASN A 114 -10.06 3.65 20.42
CA ASN A 114 -11.25 2.81 20.28
C ASN A 114 -12.35 3.53 19.47
N ALA A 115 -12.45 4.86 19.56
CA ALA A 115 -13.30 5.65 18.68
C ALA A 115 -12.79 5.65 17.22
N LYS A 116 -11.47 5.80 17.02
CA LYS A 116 -10.80 5.70 15.71
C LYS A 116 -10.85 4.29 15.14
N GLU A 117 -10.81 3.26 15.97
CA GLU A 117 -10.88 1.86 15.58
C GLU A 117 -12.32 1.48 15.20
N LYS A 118 -13.33 2.01 15.89
CA LYS A 118 -14.73 1.89 15.45
C LYS A 118 -15.01 2.69 14.18
N ALA A 119 -14.42 3.88 14.03
CA ALA A 119 -14.50 4.64 12.79
C ALA A 119 -13.74 3.94 11.64
N LEU A 120 -12.59 3.35 11.92
CA LEU A 120 -11.76 2.62 10.96
C LEU A 120 -12.41 1.29 10.58
N GLN A 121 -12.99 0.53 11.50
CA GLN A 121 -13.81 -0.66 11.21
C GLN A 121 -15.03 -0.28 10.37
N SER A 122 -15.67 0.87 10.65
CA SER A 122 -16.74 1.39 9.80
C SER A 122 -16.25 1.69 8.38
N ILE A 123 -15.11 2.35 8.21
CA ILE A 123 -14.51 2.67 6.90
C ILE A 123 -13.99 1.41 6.19
N SER A 124 -13.43 0.45 6.92
CA SER A 124 -12.94 -0.84 6.41
C SER A 124 -14.07 -1.77 5.98
N SER A 125 -15.27 -1.59 6.57
CA SER A 125 -16.49 -2.29 6.15
C SER A 125 -17.19 -1.62 4.95
N MET A 126 -16.78 -0.41 4.56
CA MET A 126 -17.31 0.25 3.38
C MET A 126 -16.61 -0.24 2.12
N SER A 127 -17.42 -0.65 1.14
CA SER A 127 -16.95 -0.84 -0.23
C SER A 127 -16.28 0.44 -0.74
N SER A 128 -15.25 0.31 -1.57
CA SER A 128 -14.65 1.43 -2.29
C SER A 128 -15.68 2.29 -3.05
N ALA A 129 -16.79 1.69 -3.53
CA ALA A 129 -17.91 2.42 -4.10
C ALA A 129 -18.59 3.37 -3.08
N GLN A 130 -18.78 2.94 -1.83
CA GLN A 130 -19.34 3.77 -0.77
C GLN A 130 -18.36 4.89 -0.36
N ILE A 131 -17.06 4.62 -0.34
CA ILE A 131 -16.01 5.63 -0.14
C ILE A 131 -16.07 6.71 -1.23
N VAL A 132 -16.29 6.32 -2.50
CA VAL A 132 -16.47 7.28 -3.61
C VAL A 132 -17.78 8.07 -3.44
N SER A 133 -18.92 7.44 -3.14
CA SER A 133 -20.24 8.08 -3.06
C SER A 133 -20.49 8.99 -1.85
N ALA A 134 -19.74 8.87 -0.75
CA ALA A 134 -20.03 9.57 0.52
C ALA A 134 -19.98 11.12 0.46
N THR A 135 -19.42 11.71 -0.61
CA THR A 135 -19.30 13.18 -0.78
C THR A 135 -20.48 13.85 -1.50
N ALA A 136 -21.56 13.13 -1.83
CA ALA A 136 -22.68 13.66 -2.60
C ALA A 136 -23.86 14.26 -1.79
N ILE A 137 -23.85 14.17 -0.45
CA ILE A 137 -24.97 14.61 0.40
C ILE A 137 -24.77 16.05 0.91
N HIS A 138 -24.75 17.02 0.00
CA HIS A 138 -24.99 18.43 0.34
C HIS A 138 -25.54 19.27 -0.84
N SER A 139 -26.41 18.68 -1.67
CA SER A 139 -27.27 19.48 -2.54
C SER A 139 -28.62 18.81 -2.82
N LYS A 140 -29.64 19.66 -3.04
CA LYS A 140 -31.03 19.42 -3.47
C LYS A 140 -32.09 19.31 -2.38
N LEU A 141 -32.59 20.49 -2.00
CA LEU A 141 -34.00 20.67 -1.69
C LEU A 141 -34.80 20.74 -3.02
N LEU A 142 -36.03 20.21 -2.98
CA LEU A 142 -37.16 20.37 -3.92
C LEU A 142 -37.26 19.44 -5.17
N PRO A 143 -38.49 19.03 -5.56
CA PRO A 143 -38.73 18.00 -6.58
C PRO A 143 -39.53 18.45 -7.83
N GLY A 144 -39.44 17.69 -8.92
CA GLY A 144 -40.32 17.82 -10.09
C GLY A 144 -39.99 16.84 -11.24
N ILE A 145 -40.90 15.88 -11.49
CA ILE A 145 -41.73 15.76 -12.72
C ILE A 145 -41.02 16.17 -14.04
N VAL A 146 -40.95 15.38 -15.13
CA VAL A 146 -41.89 14.38 -15.71
C VAL A 146 -41.16 13.18 -16.34
N ARG A 147 -41.91 12.10 -16.60
CA ARG A 147 -41.53 10.93 -17.43
C ARG A 147 -42.13 11.06 -18.83
N ALA A 148 -41.36 10.77 -19.90
CA ALA A 148 -41.89 10.67 -21.26
C ALA A 148 -41.33 9.42 -21.97
N SER A 149 -42.22 8.69 -22.65
CA SER A 149 -41.92 7.48 -23.43
C SER A 149 -42.19 7.75 -24.91
N PHE A 150 -41.42 7.15 -25.81
CA PHE A 150 -41.75 7.09 -27.24
C PHE A 150 -41.56 5.66 -27.77
N PRO A 151 -42.51 5.09 -28.55
CA PRO A 151 -42.38 3.80 -29.21
C PRO A 151 -42.03 3.95 -30.71
N ALA A 152 -41.52 2.88 -31.34
CA ALA A 152 -41.39 2.79 -32.79
C ALA A 152 -41.66 1.35 -33.31
N ASN A 153 -42.80 1.19 -33.98
CA ASN A 153 -43.01 0.22 -35.08
C ASN A 153 -42.46 0.86 -36.39
N ALA A 154 -42.24 0.21 -37.54
CA ALA A 154 -42.50 -1.16 -37.98
C ALA A 154 -41.49 -1.62 -39.07
N GLN A 155 -41.71 -2.83 -39.59
CA GLN A 155 -41.04 -3.52 -40.70
C GLN A 155 -41.08 -2.76 -42.06
N VAL A 156 -40.18 -3.10 -43.00
CA VAL A 156 -40.50 -3.67 -44.34
C VAL A 156 -39.31 -4.53 -44.84
N ILE A 157 -39.62 -5.56 -45.63
CA ILE A 157 -38.74 -6.59 -46.20
C ILE A 157 -38.28 -6.22 -47.63
N LEU A 158 -37.08 -6.61 -48.06
CA LEU A 158 -36.84 -7.14 -49.41
C LEU A 158 -35.65 -8.10 -49.43
N ALA A 159 -35.77 -9.18 -50.20
CA ALA A 159 -34.78 -10.27 -50.29
C ALA A 159 -34.12 -10.31 -51.67
N ILE A 160 -32.92 -10.90 -51.78
CA ILE A 160 -32.41 -11.66 -52.94
C ILE A 160 -31.14 -12.45 -52.52
N LYS A 161 -31.04 -13.69 -53.00
CA LYS A 161 -29.89 -14.63 -52.99
C LYS A 161 -30.06 -15.52 -54.24
N PRO A 162 -29.07 -16.33 -54.65
CA PRO A 162 -27.63 -16.09 -54.76
C PRO A 162 -27.14 -16.39 -56.20
N PHE A 163 -25.83 -16.29 -56.49
CA PHE A 163 -25.23 -16.87 -57.70
C PHE A 163 -23.86 -17.52 -57.39
N SER A 164 -23.38 -18.38 -58.29
CA SER A 164 -22.41 -19.44 -57.99
C SER A 164 -21.49 -19.80 -59.17
N GLN A 165 -20.42 -20.57 -58.90
CA GLN A 165 -19.49 -21.22 -59.86
C GLN A 165 -18.48 -20.30 -60.59
N GLN A 166 -17.27 -20.72 -61.02
CA GLN A 166 -16.46 -21.90 -60.69
C GLN A 166 -14.95 -21.68 -61.02
N ALA A 167 -14.14 -22.55 -60.40
CA ALA A 167 -12.76 -22.99 -60.65
C ALA A 167 -12.08 -22.83 -62.04
N TYR A 168 -10.74 -22.79 -61.98
CA TYR A 168 -9.81 -23.22 -63.04
C TYR A 168 -8.73 -24.18 -62.49
N SER A 169 -8.37 -25.19 -63.28
CA SER A 169 -7.18 -26.08 -63.13
C SER A 169 -5.98 -25.52 -63.92
N VAL A 170 -4.72 -25.99 -63.83
CA VAL A 170 -4.18 -27.26 -64.38
C VAL A 170 -2.69 -27.50 -63.96
N GLN A 171 -2.42 -28.71 -63.45
CA GLN A 171 -1.29 -29.67 -63.63
C GLN A 171 0.23 -29.35 -63.62
N THR A 172 0.93 -30.42 -63.19
CA THR A 172 2.33 -30.78 -62.87
C THR A 172 3.32 -31.03 -64.04
N ALA A 173 4.63 -30.73 -63.83
CA ALA A 173 5.85 -31.47 -64.23
C ALA A 173 7.11 -30.63 -63.85
N GLY A 174 8.35 -31.10 -63.61
CA GLY A 174 8.96 -32.45 -63.59
C GLY A 174 10.40 -32.39 -62.97
N THR A 175 11.16 -33.50 -62.97
CA THR A 175 12.35 -33.74 -62.12
C THR A 175 13.72 -33.50 -62.77
N THR A 176 14.73 -32.99 -62.03
CA THR A 176 16.18 -33.25 -62.30
C THR A 176 17.12 -33.07 -61.09
N THR A 177 18.29 -33.70 -61.14
CA THR A 177 19.38 -33.76 -60.12
C THR A 177 20.54 -32.76 -60.45
N ILE A 178 21.68 -32.61 -59.74
CA ILE A 178 22.39 -33.41 -58.71
C ILE A 178 23.40 -32.53 -57.89
N SER A 179 23.79 -32.95 -56.66
CA SER A 179 24.89 -32.44 -55.80
C SER A 179 24.89 -30.94 -55.39
N GLY A 180 25.38 -30.53 -54.21
CA GLY A 180 25.86 -31.30 -53.05
C GLY A 180 26.94 -30.53 -52.28
N TYR A 181 26.68 -30.15 -51.02
CA TYR A 181 27.68 -29.98 -49.95
C TYR A 181 26.95 -29.77 -48.61
N GLU A 182 27.22 -30.64 -47.63
CA GLU A 182 26.68 -30.59 -46.27
C GLU A 182 27.76 -30.10 -45.29
N PRO A 183 27.44 -29.15 -44.40
CA PRO A 183 28.05 -29.03 -43.08
C PRO A 183 27.12 -29.61 -42.01
N PRO A 184 27.68 -30.23 -40.94
CA PRO A 184 26.96 -31.23 -40.16
C PRO A 184 25.88 -30.65 -39.24
N SER A 185 24.85 -31.47 -39.04
CA SER A 185 23.78 -31.35 -38.05
C SER A 185 24.23 -30.76 -36.70
N ALA A 186 23.98 -29.47 -36.52
CA ALA A 186 23.73 -28.91 -35.20
C ALA A 186 22.24 -29.16 -34.91
N ALA A 187 21.94 -30.06 -33.97
CA ALA A 187 20.58 -30.34 -33.57
C ALA A 187 19.87 -29.04 -33.17
N GLN A 188 18.88 -28.63 -33.97
CA GLN A 188 17.94 -27.58 -33.59
C GLN A 188 17.02 -28.15 -32.52
N THR A 189 17.54 -28.26 -31.29
CA THR A 189 16.70 -28.21 -30.11
C THR A 189 15.86 -26.96 -30.25
N HIS A 190 14.53 -27.10 -30.33
CA HIS A 190 13.60 -25.97 -30.33
C HIS A 190 13.83 -25.16 -29.05
N ARG A 191 14.73 -24.17 -29.12
CA ARG A 191 15.06 -23.33 -27.99
C ARG A 191 13.90 -22.38 -27.83
N GLU A 192 13.07 -22.63 -26.81
CA GLU A 192 11.94 -21.76 -26.51
C GLU A 192 12.41 -20.29 -26.45
N PRO A 193 11.59 -19.34 -26.94
CA PRO A 193 11.97 -17.93 -26.93
C PRO A 193 12.36 -17.47 -25.53
N ALA A 194 13.36 -16.59 -25.40
CA ALA A 194 13.90 -16.19 -24.09
C ALA A 194 12.83 -15.72 -23.08
N TRP A 195 11.76 -15.07 -23.57
CA TRP A 195 10.64 -14.59 -22.76
C TRP A 195 9.72 -15.69 -22.20
N GLN A 196 9.72 -16.90 -22.79
CA GLN A 196 8.85 -18.00 -22.37
C GLN A 196 9.18 -18.41 -20.92
N GLY A 197 8.17 -18.37 -20.05
CA GLY A 197 8.32 -18.64 -18.62
C GLY A 197 9.05 -17.54 -17.82
N ARG A 198 9.42 -16.41 -18.44
CA ARG A 198 10.09 -15.25 -17.81
C ARG A 198 9.31 -13.94 -17.94
N SER A 199 8.24 -13.95 -18.74
CA SER A 199 7.44 -12.77 -19.08
C SER A 199 5.95 -13.13 -19.12
N ILE A 200 5.10 -12.11 -19.19
CA ILE A 200 3.65 -12.29 -19.34
C ILE A 200 3.38 -12.60 -20.81
N GLY A 201 3.29 -13.89 -21.13
CA GLY A 201 3.04 -14.34 -22.49
C GLY A 201 2.56 -15.78 -22.58
N THR A 202 1.79 -16.06 -23.62
CA THR A 202 1.54 -17.41 -24.12
C THR A 202 2.17 -17.57 -25.49
N THR A 203 2.07 -18.76 -26.07
CA THR A 203 2.46 -18.99 -27.47
C THR A 203 1.66 -18.16 -28.48
N LYS A 204 0.48 -17.64 -28.09
CA LYS A 204 -0.41 -16.84 -28.95
C LYS A 204 -0.29 -15.33 -28.74
N LEU A 205 -0.15 -14.87 -27.49
CA LEU A 205 -0.14 -13.45 -27.16
C LEU A 205 0.82 -13.13 -26.01
N ARG A 206 1.62 -12.08 -26.20
CA ARG A 206 2.59 -11.56 -25.22
C ARG A 206 2.28 -10.11 -24.87
N LEU A 207 2.40 -9.75 -23.59
CA LEU A 207 2.40 -8.36 -23.14
C LEU A 207 3.78 -7.74 -23.43
N VAL A 208 3.80 -6.56 -24.05
CA VAL A 208 5.03 -5.81 -24.33
C VAL A 208 5.18 -4.65 -23.36
N GLU A 209 4.11 -3.88 -23.16
CA GLU A 209 4.07 -2.77 -22.21
C GLU A 209 2.69 -2.71 -21.55
N PHE A 210 2.66 -2.39 -20.26
CA PHE A 210 1.45 -1.93 -19.56
C PHE A 210 1.83 -0.74 -18.68
N SER A 211 1.17 0.41 -18.88
CA SER A 211 1.42 1.61 -18.10
C SER A 211 0.12 2.32 -17.74
N SER A 212 0.02 2.77 -16.50
CA SER A 212 -1.08 3.62 -16.00
C SER A 212 -0.46 4.89 -15.42
N PHE A 213 -0.98 6.04 -15.85
CA PHE A 213 -0.27 7.30 -15.75
C PHE A 213 -1.19 8.50 -15.60
N LEU A 214 -0.60 9.58 -15.12
CA LEU A 214 -1.14 10.93 -15.09
C LEU A 214 -0.29 11.82 -15.98
N GLU A 215 -0.92 12.57 -16.86
CA GLU A 215 -0.28 13.63 -17.64
C GLU A 215 -0.83 14.99 -17.23
N THR A 216 0.06 15.96 -17.01
CA THR A 216 -0.30 17.37 -16.76
C THR A 216 0.45 18.24 -17.77
N GLN A 217 -0.25 19.18 -18.40
CA GLN A 217 0.33 20.11 -19.37
C GLN A 217 0.50 21.48 -18.71
N ARG A 218 1.74 21.90 -18.45
CA ARG A 218 2.05 23.22 -17.88
C ARG A 218 3.03 23.95 -18.79
N ASP A 219 2.68 25.16 -19.21
CA ASP A 219 3.54 26.10 -19.95
C ASP A 219 4.37 25.46 -21.09
N GLN A 220 3.71 24.63 -21.91
CA GLN A 220 4.26 23.85 -23.04
C GLN A 220 5.09 22.59 -22.67
N GLU A 221 5.34 22.32 -21.39
CA GLU A 221 6.01 21.10 -20.93
C GLU A 221 5.01 19.99 -20.53
N TYR A 222 5.13 18.83 -21.19
CA TYR A 222 4.32 17.65 -20.90
C TYR A 222 4.96 16.82 -19.81
N ASN A 223 4.38 16.87 -18.60
CA ASN A 223 4.82 16.07 -17.47
C ASN A 223 3.99 14.78 -17.39
N LYS A 224 4.64 13.61 -17.42
CA LYS A 224 3.99 12.29 -17.33
C LYS A 224 4.48 11.52 -16.09
N HIS A 225 3.59 11.34 -15.12
CA HIS A 225 3.81 10.52 -13.93
C HIS A 225 3.30 9.09 -14.15
N LEU A 226 4.08 8.07 -13.81
CA LEU A 226 3.70 6.66 -13.96
C LEU A 226 3.26 6.09 -12.60
N PHE A 227 1.99 5.78 -12.44
CA PHE A 227 1.49 5.09 -11.24
C PHE A 227 2.00 3.66 -11.18
N VAL A 228 1.91 2.95 -12.31
CA VAL A 228 2.46 1.61 -12.51
C VAL A 228 3.00 1.48 -13.93
N HIS A 229 4.07 0.69 -14.10
CA HIS A 229 4.72 0.48 -15.38
C HIS A 229 5.35 -0.92 -15.46
N ILE A 230 5.06 -1.63 -16.54
CA ILE A 230 5.68 -2.88 -16.97
C ILE A 230 6.22 -2.66 -18.39
N SER A 231 7.49 -2.98 -18.62
CA SER A 231 8.06 -3.10 -19.96
C SER A 231 8.79 -4.43 -20.09
N GLN A 232 8.46 -5.21 -21.12
CA GLN A 232 9.00 -6.55 -21.40
C GLN A 232 9.78 -6.52 -22.74
N SER A 233 10.55 -5.46 -22.94
CA SER A 233 11.28 -5.15 -24.17
C SER A 233 12.71 -5.73 -24.19
N SER A 234 13.31 -6.03 -23.03
CA SER A 234 14.73 -6.38 -22.86
C SER A 234 14.96 -7.66 -22.05
N LEU A 235 14.22 -8.73 -22.37
CA LEU A 235 14.35 -10.03 -21.71
C LEU A 235 15.50 -10.88 -22.28
N SER A 236 16.22 -11.56 -21.39
CA SER A 236 17.39 -12.38 -21.66
C SER A 236 17.19 -13.82 -21.15
N TYR A 237 18.02 -14.76 -21.63
CA TYR A 237 18.04 -16.13 -21.08
C TYR A 237 18.60 -16.22 -19.65
N SER A 238 19.30 -15.16 -19.19
CA SER A 238 19.86 -15.02 -17.84
C SER A 238 18.83 -14.56 -16.81
N ASP A 239 17.67 -14.04 -17.24
CA ASP A 239 16.60 -13.67 -16.31
C ASP A 239 16.01 -14.93 -15.62
N PRO A 240 15.61 -14.84 -14.35
CA PRO A 240 15.00 -15.96 -13.64
C PRO A 240 13.65 -16.34 -14.25
N LEU A 241 13.25 -17.60 -14.06
CA LEU A 241 11.89 -18.03 -14.35
C LEU A 241 10.93 -17.37 -13.35
N LEU A 242 9.69 -17.11 -13.79
CA LEU A 242 8.65 -16.57 -12.93
C LEU A 242 8.32 -17.56 -11.80
N GLU A 243 8.30 -17.04 -10.58
CA GLU A 243 7.83 -17.77 -9.42
C GLU A 243 6.35 -18.15 -9.57
N CYS A 244 5.94 -19.25 -8.93
CA CYS A 244 4.57 -19.73 -9.01
C CYS A 244 3.79 -19.44 -7.74
N VAL A 245 2.52 -19.08 -7.89
CA VAL A 245 1.58 -18.89 -6.78
C VAL A 245 0.35 -19.76 -7.04
N ASP A 246 -0.10 -20.47 -6.00
CA ASP A 246 -1.35 -21.22 -6.03
C ASP A 246 -2.53 -20.24 -6.10
N ILE A 247 -3.30 -20.34 -7.18
CA ILE A 247 -4.45 -19.49 -7.47
C ILE A 247 -5.54 -19.56 -6.38
N ARG A 248 -5.59 -20.64 -5.59
CA ARG A 248 -6.53 -20.76 -4.46
C ARG A 248 -6.29 -19.69 -3.39
N GLN A 249 -5.07 -19.16 -3.27
CA GLN A 249 -4.70 -18.14 -2.28
C GLN A 249 -5.28 -16.75 -2.58
N ILE A 250 -5.84 -16.53 -3.77
CA ILE A 250 -6.33 -15.21 -4.22
C ILE A 250 -7.79 -15.21 -4.67
N TYR A 251 -8.51 -16.35 -4.62
CA TYR A 251 -9.89 -16.42 -5.14
C TYR A 251 -10.85 -15.45 -4.43
N ASP A 252 -10.69 -15.23 -3.13
CA ASP A 252 -11.47 -14.28 -2.32
C ASP A 252 -11.31 -12.81 -2.78
N LYS A 253 -10.17 -12.48 -3.40
CA LYS A 253 -9.84 -11.14 -3.88
C LYS A 253 -10.36 -10.83 -5.28
N PHE A 254 -10.96 -11.80 -5.98
CA PHE A 254 -11.45 -11.64 -7.36
C PHE A 254 -12.89 -12.15 -7.54
N PRO A 255 -13.58 -11.77 -8.63
CA PRO A 255 -14.95 -12.23 -8.86
C PRO A 255 -15.05 -13.76 -8.94
N GLU A 256 -15.93 -14.34 -8.12
CA GLU A 256 -16.25 -15.78 -8.12
C GLU A 256 -17.40 -16.14 -9.08
N LYS A 257 -18.20 -15.15 -9.48
CA LYS A 257 -19.37 -15.33 -10.37
C LYS A 257 -18.95 -15.61 -11.81
N LYS A 258 -19.94 -15.79 -12.70
CA LYS A 258 -19.72 -16.04 -14.12
C LYS A 258 -18.78 -15.00 -14.75
N GLY A 259 -17.77 -15.44 -15.49
CA GLY A 259 -16.69 -14.61 -16.02
C GLY A 259 -15.64 -14.21 -14.98
N GLY A 260 -15.60 -14.90 -13.84
CA GLY A 260 -14.69 -14.71 -12.72
C GLY A 260 -13.41 -15.52 -12.81
N LEU A 261 -12.44 -15.23 -11.93
CA LEU A 261 -11.08 -15.78 -12.01
C LEU A 261 -11.07 -17.33 -11.97
N LYS A 262 -11.89 -17.93 -11.11
CA LYS A 262 -11.98 -19.39 -10.98
C LYS A 262 -12.52 -20.06 -12.26
N GLU A 263 -13.63 -19.56 -12.82
CA GLU A 263 -14.22 -20.11 -14.06
C GLU A 263 -13.26 -19.96 -15.24
N LEU A 264 -12.61 -18.79 -15.36
CA LEU A 264 -11.62 -18.53 -16.40
C LEU A 264 -10.44 -19.51 -16.30
N PHE A 265 -9.89 -19.72 -15.10
CA PHE A 265 -8.77 -20.66 -14.91
C PHE A 265 -9.16 -22.12 -15.15
N ASP A 266 -10.34 -22.54 -14.66
CA ASP A 266 -10.86 -23.90 -14.87
C ASP A 266 -11.20 -24.15 -16.36
N LYS A 267 -11.58 -23.11 -17.13
CA LYS A 267 -11.73 -23.16 -18.61
C LYS A 267 -10.37 -23.21 -19.34
N GLY A 268 -9.37 -22.49 -18.83
CA GLY A 268 -8.02 -22.43 -19.38
C GLY A 268 -7.87 -21.58 -20.66
N PRO A 269 -6.68 -21.61 -21.28
CA PRO A 269 -5.52 -22.43 -20.92
C PRO A 269 -4.76 -21.88 -19.70
N GLN A 270 -4.31 -22.77 -18.80
CA GLN A 270 -3.76 -22.36 -17.48
C GLN A 270 -2.44 -21.57 -17.57
N ASN A 271 -1.65 -21.75 -18.63
CA ASN A 271 -0.42 -20.96 -18.85
C ASN A 271 -0.68 -19.50 -19.27
N ALA A 272 -1.94 -19.10 -19.48
CA ALA A 272 -2.32 -17.70 -19.70
C ALA A 272 -2.47 -16.87 -18.42
N PHE A 273 -2.38 -17.49 -17.24
CA PHE A 273 -2.76 -16.87 -15.96
C PHE A 273 -1.56 -16.41 -15.13
N TYR A 274 -1.59 -15.13 -14.76
CA TYR A 274 -0.52 -14.42 -14.05
C TYR A 274 -1.08 -13.62 -12.88
N LEU A 275 -0.30 -13.52 -11.81
CA LEU A 275 -0.51 -12.58 -10.70
C LEU A 275 0.57 -11.51 -10.76
N ILE A 276 0.18 -10.24 -10.66
CA ILE A 276 1.08 -9.10 -10.66
C ILE A 276 0.89 -8.36 -9.35
N LYS A 277 1.94 -8.29 -8.54
CA LYS A 277 1.98 -7.41 -7.36
C LYS A 277 2.61 -6.09 -7.77
N PHE A 278 1.85 -5.00 -7.68
CA PHE A 278 2.33 -3.65 -7.95
C PHE A 278 2.63 -2.91 -6.65
N TRP A 279 3.72 -2.14 -6.66
CA TRP A 279 3.95 -1.04 -5.74
C TRP A 279 3.74 0.25 -6.53
N ALA A 280 2.54 0.82 -6.38
CA ALA A 280 2.10 1.98 -7.14
C ALA A 280 2.78 3.25 -6.62
N ASP A 281 3.34 4.05 -7.53
CA ASP A 281 3.92 5.34 -7.19
C ASP A 281 2.84 6.41 -7.11
N LEU A 282 2.52 6.82 -5.88
CA LEU A 282 1.61 7.93 -5.61
C LEU A 282 2.36 9.25 -5.32
N ASN A 283 3.68 9.34 -5.55
CA ASN A 283 4.48 10.53 -5.25
C ASN A 283 4.41 11.63 -6.34
N TYR A 284 3.22 11.85 -6.89
CA TYR A 284 2.94 12.99 -7.76
C TYR A 284 2.51 14.22 -6.95
N ASN A 285 2.68 15.40 -7.55
CA ASN A 285 2.20 16.66 -6.99
C ASN A 285 0.68 16.78 -7.18
N VAL A 286 -0.05 16.92 -6.09
CA VAL A 286 -1.51 17.14 -6.11
C VAL A 286 -1.76 18.63 -6.35
N GLN A 287 -1.64 19.03 -7.60
CA GLN A 287 -2.29 20.25 -8.08
C GLN A 287 -3.59 19.81 -8.76
N ASP A 288 -4.72 20.39 -8.35
CA ASP A 288 -6.01 20.21 -9.01
C ASP A 288 -6.01 20.96 -10.34
N ASP A 289 -5.20 20.46 -11.28
CA ASP A 289 -5.14 20.91 -12.66
C ASP A 289 -6.33 20.33 -13.43
N PRO A 290 -7.31 21.15 -13.87
CA PRO A 290 -8.46 20.67 -14.62
C PRO A 290 -8.08 20.13 -16.02
N ALA A 291 -6.84 20.35 -16.50
CA ALA A 291 -6.32 19.76 -17.72
C ALA A 291 -5.62 18.39 -17.51
N ALA A 292 -5.58 17.88 -16.27
CA ALA A 292 -4.90 16.64 -15.95
C ALA A 292 -5.58 15.40 -16.57
N PHE A 293 -4.80 14.60 -17.30
CA PHE A 293 -5.28 13.41 -18.01
C PHE A 293 -4.82 12.11 -17.33
N TYR A 294 -5.78 11.31 -16.86
CA TYR A 294 -5.54 9.98 -16.29
C TYR A 294 -5.73 8.90 -17.37
N GLY A 295 -4.66 8.22 -17.74
CA GLY A 295 -4.63 7.29 -18.87
C GLY A 295 -4.03 5.92 -18.55
N VAL A 296 -4.42 4.93 -19.36
CA VAL A 296 -3.81 3.60 -19.42
C VAL A 296 -3.34 3.36 -20.85
N THR A 297 -2.13 2.85 -21.01
CA THR A 297 -1.61 2.33 -22.28
C THR A 297 -1.25 0.86 -22.09
N SER A 298 -1.59 0.01 -23.07
CA SER A 298 -1.07 -1.35 -23.13
C SER A 298 -0.76 -1.77 -24.56
N GLN A 299 0.34 -2.49 -24.72
CA GLN A 299 0.79 -3.04 -26.00
C GLN A 299 0.97 -4.55 -25.90
N TYR A 300 0.43 -5.27 -26.88
CA TYR A 300 0.52 -6.72 -27.01
C TYR A 300 1.10 -7.11 -28.36
N GLU A 301 1.63 -8.33 -28.45
CA GLU A 301 2.28 -8.89 -29.63
C GLU A 301 1.85 -10.35 -29.84
N SER A 302 1.60 -10.73 -31.10
CA SER A 302 1.15 -12.05 -31.54
C SER A 302 1.87 -12.49 -32.82
N SER A 303 2.01 -13.80 -33.02
CA SER A 303 2.37 -14.40 -34.32
C SER A 303 1.19 -14.61 -35.26
N GLU A 304 -0.04 -14.60 -34.72
CA GLU A 304 -1.29 -14.85 -35.43
C GLU A 304 -2.12 -13.57 -35.59
N ASN A 305 -2.75 -13.37 -36.74
CA ASN A 305 -3.70 -12.29 -36.94
C ASN A 305 -5.06 -12.66 -36.31
N MET A 306 -5.41 -12.00 -35.22
CA MET A 306 -6.71 -12.16 -34.56
C MET A 306 -7.27 -10.81 -34.09
N THR A 307 -8.59 -10.72 -33.91
CA THR A 307 -9.19 -9.59 -33.19
C THR A 307 -9.22 -9.92 -31.70
N ILE A 308 -8.74 -9.02 -30.84
CA ILE A 308 -8.71 -9.23 -29.38
C ILE A 308 -9.72 -8.35 -28.67
N THR A 309 -10.29 -8.88 -27.58
CA THR A 309 -11.13 -8.14 -26.64
C THR A 309 -10.45 -8.11 -25.28
N CYS A 310 -10.13 -6.90 -24.81
CA CYS A 310 -9.48 -6.64 -23.54
C CYS A 310 -10.54 -6.16 -22.53
N SER A 311 -10.81 -6.96 -21.51
CA SER A 311 -11.67 -6.62 -20.37
C SER A 311 -10.80 -6.22 -19.18
N THR A 312 -11.07 -5.04 -18.62
CA THR A 312 -10.47 -4.51 -17.39
C THR A 312 -11.55 -4.42 -16.32
N LYS A 313 -11.55 -5.37 -15.38
CA LYS A 313 -12.52 -5.44 -14.27
C LYS A 313 -11.89 -4.90 -12.99
N VAL A 314 -12.40 -3.79 -12.48
CA VAL A 314 -11.98 -3.26 -11.18
C VAL A 314 -12.86 -3.84 -10.09
N CYS A 315 -12.22 -4.36 -9.05
CA CYS A 315 -12.84 -5.19 -8.03
C CYS A 315 -12.58 -4.65 -6.63
N SER A 316 -13.56 -4.82 -5.74
CA SER A 316 -13.49 -4.42 -4.34
C SER A 316 -14.13 -5.49 -3.48
N PHE A 317 -13.39 -6.01 -2.48
CA PHE A 317 -13.82 -7.14 -1.64
C PHE A 317 -14.32 -8.34 -2.48
N GLY A 318 -13.51 -8.74 -3.47
CA GLY A 318 -13.84 -9.83 -4.41
C GLY A 318 -14.96 -9.55 -5.41
N LYS A 319 -15.58 -8.36 -5.40
CA LYS A 319 -16.75 -8.04 -6.25
C LYS A 319 -16.38 -7.04 -7.32
N GLN A 320 -16.75 -7.33 -8.57
CA GLN A 320 -16.64 -6.41 -9.70
C GLN A 320 -17.49 -5.14 -9.42
N VAL A 321 -16.84 -3.98 -9.48
CA VAL A 321 -17.46 -2.65 -9.29
C VAL A 321 -17.71 -1.98 -10.63
N VAL A 322 -16.72 -2.03 -11.53
CA VAL A 322 -16.78 -1.50 -12.89
C VAL A 322 -15.98 -2.39 -13.83
N GLU A 323 -16.40 -2.48 -15.08
CA GLU A 323 -15.69 -3.17 -16.15
C GLU A 323 -15.61 -2.27 -17.38
N LYS A 324 -14.42 -2.18 -17.96
CA LYS A 324 -14.18 -1.54 -19.26
C LYS A 324 -13.81 -2.62 -20.26
N VAL A 325 -14.47 -2.64 -21.42
CA VAL A 325 -14.20 -3.61 -22.49
C VAL A 325 -13.79 -2.86 -23.74
N GLU A 326 -12.61 -3.17 -24.26
CA GLU A 326 -12.01 -2.56 -25.45
C GLU A 326 -11.74 -3.66 -26.48
N THR A 327 -11.91 -3.35 -27.77
CA THR A 327 -11.70 -4.31 -28.87
C THR A 327 -10.65 -3.75 -29.80
N GLU A 328 -9.55 -4.49 -29.96
CA GLU A 328 -8.39 -4.08 -30.74
C GLU A 328 -8.15 -5.01 -31.92
N TYR A 329 -7.67 -4.40 -33.01
CA TYR A 329 -7.36 -5.07 -34.26
C TYR A 329 -5.85 -5.11 -34.48
N ALA A 330 -5.37 -6.20 -35.05
CA ALA A 330 -3.96 -6.40 -35.30
C ALA A 330 -3.40 -5.38 -36.30
N ARG A 331 -2.19 -4.86 -36.02
CA ARG A 331 -1.37 -4.12 -36.99
C ARG A 331 -0.10 -4.92 -37.27
N PHE A 332 0.21 -5.18 -38.52
CA PHE A 332 1.41 -5.95 -38.88
C PHE A 332 2.64 -5.04 -38.88
N GLU A 333 3.54 -5.24 -37.93
CA GLU A 333 4.77 -4.46 -37.73
C GLU A 333 5.94 -5.42 -37.46
N ASN A 334 7.08 -5.23 -38.14
CA ASN A 334 8.32 -6.00 -37.93
C ASN A 334 8.13 -7.53 -37.93
N GLY A 335 7.26 -8.05 -38.81
CA GLY A 335 6.98 -9.49 -38.94
C GLY A 335 6.03 -10.06 -37.88
N ARG A 336 5.38 -9.22 -37.07
CA ARG A 336 4.48 -9.62 -35.98
C ARG A 336 3.19 -8.81 -35.98
N PHE A 337 2.16 -9.32 -35.31
CA PHE A 337 0.90 -8.61 -35.11
C PHE A 337 0.91 -7.88 -33.78
N VAL A 338 0.84 -6.56 -33.83
CA VAL A 338 0.91 -5.65 -32.68
C VAL A 338 -0.47 -5.06 -32.41
N TYR A 339 -0.82 -4.96 -31.12
CA TYR A 339 -2.05 -4.35 -30.62
C TYR A 339 -1.66 -3.22 -29.67
N ARG A 340 -2.26 -2.02 -29.80
CA ARG A 340 -1.92 -0.85 -28.97
C ARG A 340 -3.17 -0.12 -28.48
N ILE A 341 -3.61 -0.44 -27.27
CA ILE A 341 -4.55 0.42 -26.53
C ILE A 341 -3.73 1.62 -26.05
N SER A 342 -3.88 2.78 -26.69
CA SER A 342 -3.04 3.95 -26.44
C SER A 342 -3.85 5.07 -25.78
N ARG A 343 -3.38 5.62 -24.66
CA ARG A 343 -4.03 6.73 -23.95
C ARG A 343 -5.52 6.46 -23.65
N SER A 344 -5.84 5.23 -23.26
CA SER A 344 -7.20 4.86 -22.90
C SER A 344 -7.60 5.56 -21.59
N PRO A 345 -8.65 6.39 -21.56
CA PRO A 345 -8.97 7.18 -20.38
C PRO A 345 -9.44 6.31 -19.22
N MET A 346 -8.96 6.59 -18.01
CA MET A 346 -9.50 5.99 -16.79
C MET A 346 -10.95 6.42 -16.57
N CYS A 347 -11.77 5.53 -16.01
CA CYS A 347 -13.14 5.91 -15.61
C CYS A 347 -13.12 6.80 -14.36
N GLU A 348 -14.15 7.62 -14.19
CA GLU A 348 -14.31 8.57 -13.07
C GLU A 348 -14.10 7.90 -11.69
N TYR A 349 -14.62 6.68 -11.51
CA TYR A 349 -14.41 5.89 -10.28
C TYR A 349 -12.92 5.66 -9.97
N MET A 350 -12.09 5.35 -10.98
CA MET A 350 -10.65 5.12 -10.81
C MET A 350 -9.90 6.41 -10.47
N ILE A 351 -10.26 7.51 -11.13
CA ILE A 351 -9.68 8.83 -10.86
C ILE A 351 -10.01 9.24 -9.42
N ASN A 352 -11.28 9.18 -9.04
CA ASN A 352 -11.75 9.45 -7.68
C ASN A 352 -11.09 8.53 -6.63
N PHE A 353 -10.84 7.26 -6.96
CA PHE A 353 -10.14 6.32 -6.10
C PHE A 353 -8.68 6.75 -5.87
N VAL A 354 -7.91 7.06 -6.93
CA VAL A 354 -6.53 7.52 -6.82
C VAL A 354 -6.44 8.83 -6.03
N HIS A 355 -7.32 9.80 -6.30
CA HIS A 355 -7.39 11.04 -5.53
C HIS A 355 -7.67 10.77 -4.04
N LYS A 356 -8.68 9.97 -3.69
CA LYS A 356 -9.02 9.68 -2.28
C LYS A 356 -7.92 8.88 -1.56
N LEU A 357 -7.26 7.95 -2.26
CA LEU A 357 -6.14 7.17 -1.74
C LEU A 357 -4.93 8.06 -1.41
N LYS A 358 -4.56 8.97 -2.32
CA LYS A 358 -3.45 9.93 -2.15
C LYS A 358 -3.64 10.89 -0.98
N HIS A 359 -4.88 11.21 -0.61
CA HIS A 359 -5.22 12.10 0.50
C HIS A 359 -5.23 11.42 1.89
N LEU A 360 -5.02 10.10 1.96
CA LEU A 360 -4.86 9.43 3.25
C LEU A 360 -3.56 9.88 3.94
N PRO A 361 -3.55 10.13 5.27
CA PRO A 361 -2.42 10.76 5.93
C PRO A 361 -1.20 9.85 6.08
N GLU A 362 -1.39 8.52 6.08
CA GLU A 362 -0.36 7.55 6.41
C GLU A 362 -0.40 6.35 5.45
N LYS A 363 0.77 5.87 5.01
CA LYS A 363 0.87 4.81 3.98
C LYS A 363 0.19 3.50 4.35
N TYR A 364 0.17 3.12 5.62
CA TYR A 364 -0.51 1.89 6.04
C TYR A 364 -2.03 1.98 5.85
N MET A 365 -2.62 3.18 5.94
CA MET A 365 -4.04 3.38 5.60
C MET A 365 -4.29 3.17 4.11
N MET A 366 -3.38 3.66 3.26
CA MET A 366 -3.43 3.41 1.82
C MET A 366 -3.34 1.91 1.51
N ASN A 367 -2.37 1.20 2.12
CA ASN A 367 -2.21 -0.24 1.93
C ASN A 367 -3.41 -1.05 2.46
N SER A 368 -4.04 -0.63 3.57
CA SER A 368 -5.26 -1.27 4.09
C SER A 368 -6.46 -1.10 3.15
N VAL A 369 -6.57 0.03 2.46
CA VAL A 369 -7.56 0.21 1.37
C VAL A 369 -7.21 -0.65 0.15
N LEU A 370 -5.93 -0.72 -0.21
CA LEU A 370 -5.46 -1.49 -1.37
C LEU A 370 -5.54 -3.02 -1.18
N GLU A 371 -5.49 -3.53 0.05
CA GLU A 371 -5.60 -4.97 0.37
C GLU A 371 -6.87 -5.64 -0.19
N ASN A 372 -7.94 -4.84 -0.32
CA ASN A 372 -9.24 -5.24 -0.83
C ASN A 372 -9.58 -4.61 -2.19
N PHE A 373 -8.60 -3.97 -2.85
CA PHE A 373 -8.72 -3.39 -4.18
C PHE A 373 -7.87 -4.20 -5.17
N THR A 374 -8.51 -4.74 -6.21
CA THR A 374 -7.83 -5.55 -7.21
C THR A 374 -8.33 -5.21 -8.62
N ILE A 375 -7.51 -5.52 -9.63
CA ILE A 375 -7.90 -5.37 -11.04
C ILE A 375 -7.67 -6.72 -11.73
N LEU A 376 -8.68 -7.22 -12.44
CA LEU A 376 -8.56 -8.40 -13.27
C LEU A 376 -8.59 -7.99 -14.74
N LEU A 377 -7.44 -8.14 -15.41
CA LEU A 377 -7.30 -7.92 -16.85
C LEU A 377 -7.49 -9.27 -17.56
N VAL A 378 -8.38 -9.33 -18.55
CA VAL A 378 -8.64 -10.52 -19.35
C VAL A 378 -8.57 -10.15 -20.82
N VAL A 379 -7.58 -10.68 -21.53
CA VAL A 379 -7.47 -10.55 -22.98
C VAL A 379 -7.96 -11.86 -23.61
N SER A 380 -8.89 -11.74 -24.53
CA SER A 380 -9.56 -12.86 -25.19
C SER A 380 -9.58 -12.69 -26.69
N ASN A 381 -9.60 -13.80 -27.43
CA ASN A 381 -9.87 -13.77 -28.87
C ASN A 381 -11.37 -13.52 -29.06
N ARG A 382 -11.72 -12.48 -29.83
CA ARG A 382 -13.10 -12.04 -30.03
C ARG A 382 -13.98 -13.11 -30.67
N ASP A 383 -13.42 -13.86 -31.61
CA ASP A 383 -14.16 -14.79 -32.46
C ASP A 383 -14.29 -16.17 -31.79
N THR A 384 -13.23 -16.66 -31.15
CA THR A 384 -13.22 -17.98 -30.48
C THR A 384 -13.61 -17.95 -29.01
N GLN A 385 -13.64 -16.77 -28.37
CA GLN A 385 -13.84 -16.60 -26.92
C GLN A 385 -12.81 -17.38 -26.06
N GLU A 386 -11.63 -17.65 -26.64
CA GLU A 386 -10.46 -18.21 -25.96
C GLU A 386 -9.76 -17.15 -25.10
N THR A 387 -9.31 -17.53 -23.90
CA THR A 387 -8.50 -16.63 -23.05
C THR A 387 -7.06 -16.65 -23.55
N LEU A 388 -6.52 -15.50 -23.94
CA LEU A 388 -5.16 -15.35 -24.46
C LEU A 388 -4.19 -14.97 -23.34
N LEU A 389 -4.61 -14.09 -22.44
CA LEU A 389 -3.92 -13.67 -21.22
C LEU A 389 -4.94 -13.33 -20.13
N CYS A 390 -4.63 -13.66 -18.89
CA CYS A 390 -5.37 -13.24 -17.71
C CYS A 390 -4.37 -12.77 -16.63
N MET A 391 -4.47 -11.50 -16.22
CA MET A 391 -3.57 -10.88 -15.26
C MET A 391 -4.38 -10.40 -14.05
N ALA A 392 -4.21 -11.08 -12.92
CA ALA A 392 -4.72 -10.69 -11.62
C ALA A 392 -3.76 -9.66 -11.00
N CYS A 393 -4.23 -8.44 -10.74
CA CYS A 393 -3.39 -7.36 -10.21
C CYS A 393 -3.77 -7.06 -8.76
N VAL A 394 -2.77 -7.08 -7.87
CA VAL A 394 -2.85 -6.68 -6.46
C VAL A 394 -1.88 -5.52 -6.19
N PHE A 395 -2.17 -4.68 -5.21
CA PHE A 395 -1.52 -3.37 -5.06
C PHE A 395 -1.06 -3.08 -3.64
N GLU A 396 0.10 -2.43 -3.54
CA GLU A 396 0.60 -1.68 -2.38
C GLU A 396 1.06 -0.30 -2.87
N VAL A 397 1.27 0.66 -1.97
CA VAL A 397 1.92 1.94 -2.28
C VAL A 397 3.43 1.79 -2.20
N SER A 398 4.15 2.30 -3.19
CA SER A 398 5.61 2.25 -3.22
C SER A 398 6.28 3.08 -2.12
N ASN A 399 7.54 2.75 -1.82
CA ASN A 399 8.43 3.57 -1.00
C ASN A 399 8.96 4.74 -1.84
N ASN A 400 9.01 5.95 -1.25
CA ASN A 400 9.20 7.21 -2.00
C ASN A 400 10.54 7.29 -2.78
N GLU A 401 11.49 6.44 -2.43
CA GLU A 401 12.83 6.36 -3.04
C GLU A 401 12.87 5.54 -4.34
N HIS A 402 11.89 4.67 -4.58
CA HIS A 402 12.01 3.56 -5.53
C HIS A 402 11.10 3.66 -6.77
N GLY A 403 10.26 4.71 -6.88
CA GLY A 403 9.29 4.87 -7.97
C GLY A 403 8.29 3.71 -8.05
N ALA A 404 7.68 3.50 -9.21
CA ALA A 404 6.74 2.39 -9.39
C ALA A 404 7.50 1.06 -9.58
N GLN A 405 7.15 0.03 -8.80
CA GLN A 405 7.73 -1.32 -8.92
C GLN A 405 6.66 -2.37 -9.14
N HIS A 406 7.05 -3.55 -9.61
CA HIS A 406 6.17 -4.70 -9.74
C HIS A 406 6.92 -6.02 -9.62
N HIS A 407 6.20 -7.09 -9.26
CA HIS A 407 6.68 -8.47 -9.31
C HIS A 407 5.63 -9.35 -9.98
N ILE A 408 6.05 -10.33 -10.77
CA ILE A 408 5.20 -11.15 -11.62
C ILE A 408 5.31 -12.61 -11.19
N TYR A 409 4.17 -13.25 -10.98
CA TYR A 409 4.06 -14.66 -10.67
C TYR A 409 3.21 -15.35 -11.73
N ARG A 410 3.51 -16.62 -12.01
CA ARG A 410 2.63 -17.51 -12.77
C ARG A 410 1.60 -18.11 -11.81
N LEU A 411 0.34 -18.15 -12.22
CA LEU A 411 -0.71 -18.82 -11.44
C LEU A 411 -0.77 -20.30 -11.80
N ILE A 412 -0.76 -21.15 -10.76
CA ILE A 412 -0.90 -22.60 -10.87
C ILE A 412 -1.95 -23.10 -9.86
N LYS A 413 -2.28 -24.39 -9.93
CA LYS A 413 -3.25 -25.05 -9.04
C LYS A 413 -2.68 -26.42 -8.69
N GLU A 414 -2.00 -26.50 -7.54
CA GLU A 414 -1.30 -27.72 -7.06
C GLU A 414 -2.21 -28.66 -6.27
#